data_AF-A0A486XCY9-F1
#
_entry.id   AF-A0A486XCY9-F1
#
_cell.length_a   1.000
_cell.length_b   1.000
_cell.length_c   1.000
_cell.angle_alpha   90.00
_cell.angle_beta   90.00
_cell.angle_gamma   90.00
#
_symmetry.space_group_name_H-M   'P 1'
#
loop_
_entity.id
_entity.type
_entity.pdbx_description
1 polymer ?
#
loop_
_entity_poly.entity_id
_entity_poly.type
_entity_poly.pdbx_seq_one_letter_code
_entity_poly.pdbx_strand_id
1 'polypeptide(L)' 'MIVDEIDEEGIIGRSMADAPEIDGVVYVDNLSNQAVSVGQVINVTITQADEYDLWGTC' A
#
# COMPACT_ATOMS: atom_id res chain seq x y z
N MET A 1 -3.97 -1.08 -4.89
CA MET A 1 -4.06 -1.67 -3.54
C MET A 1 -5.38 -1.26 -2.90
N ILE A 2 -5.87 -2.02 -1.94
CA ILE A 2 -6.93 -1.56 -1.03
C ILE A 2 -6.24 -0.97 0.19
N VAL A 3 -6.64 0.23 0.59
CA VAL A 3 -6.14 0.88 1.80
C VAL A 3 -6.80 0.24 3.01
N ASP A 4 -6.01 -0.34 3.91
CA ASP A 4 -6.49 -0.87 5.19
C ASP A 4 -6.28 0.16 6.31
N GLU A 5 -5.16 0.88 6.29
CA GLU A 5 -4.82 1.89 7.31
C GLU A 5 -4.08 3.08 6.69
N ILE A 6 -4.25 4.26 7.29
CA ILE A 6 -3.54 5.49 6.94
C ILE A 6 -3.06 6.11 8.24
N ASP A 7 -1.75 6.32 8.35
CA ASP A 7 -1.09 6.94 9.51
C ASP A 7 -0.21 8.13 9.05
N GLU A 8 0.46 8.78 10.00
CA GLU A 8 1.35 9.92 9.73
C GLU A 8 2.58 9.52 8.89
N GLU A 9 2.98 8.24 8.92
CA GLU A 9 4.08 7.70 8.11
C GLU A 9 3.66 7.33 6.68
N GLY A 10 2.34 7.22 6.38
CA GLY A 10 1.86 6.88 5.04
C GLY A 10 0.61 5.99 5.02
N ILE A 11 0.45 5.26 3.93
CA ILE A 11 -0.71 4.41 3.62
C ILE A 11 -0.26 2.95 3.69
N ILE A 12 -0.97 2.15 4.48
CA ILE A 12 -0.75 0.71 4.59
C ILE A 12 -1.94 0.01 3.94
N GLY A 13 -1.64 -0.96 3.08
CA GLY A 13 -2.69 -1.70 2.41
C GLY A 13 -2.22 -3.00 1.81
N ARG A 14 -3.13 -3.61 1.04
CA ARG A 14 -2.95 -4.96 0.49
C ARG A 14 -3.12 -4.94 -1.01
N SER A 15 -2.27 -5.70 -1.70
CA SER A 15 -2.40 -5.96 -3.13
C SER A 15 -3.42 -7.07 -3.37
N MET A 16 -4.27 -6.93 -4.40
CA MET A 16 -5.18 -8.02 -4.83
C MET A 16 -4.43 -9.22 -5.45
N ALA A 17 -3.11 -9.13 -5.62
CA ALA A 17 -2.29 -10.18 -6.23
C ALA A 17 -1.68 -11.16 -5.21
N ASP A 18 -1.77 -10.89 -3.90
CA ASP A 18 -1.22 -11.80 -2.88
C ASP A 18 -2.17 -12.97 -2.61
N ALA A 19 -1.63 -14.18 -2.73
CA ALA A 19 -2.32 -15.41 -2.34
C ALA A 19 -2.47 -15.42 -0.80
N PRO A 20 -3.56 -16.01 -0.26
CA PRO A 20 -3.89 -15.99 1.18
C PRO A 20 -2.83 -16.61 2.13
N GLU A 21 -1.69 -17.08 1.63
CA GLU A 21 -0.60 -17.70 2.39
C GLU A 21 0.66 -16.82 2.51
N ILE A 22 0.73 -15.66 1.83
CA ILE A 22 1.87 -14.74 1.91
C ILE A 22 1.38 -13.40 2.48
N ASP A 23 1.77 -13.11 3.71
CA ASP A 23 1.39 -11.94 4.50
C ASP A 23 2.24 -10.71 4.08
N GLY A 24 2.21 -10.36 2.78
CA GLY A 24 2.96 -9.23 2.24
C GLY A 24 2.25 -7.90 2.52
N VAL A 25 2.88 -7.02 3.30
CA VAL A 25 2.34 -5.68 3.58
C VAL A 25 2.83 -4.71 2.50
N VAL A 26 1.91 -3.87 2.01
CA VAL A 26 2.26 -2.83 1.03
C VAL A 26 2.26 -1.48 1.72
N TYR A 27 3.45 -0.89 1.82
CA TYR A 27 3.70 0.44 2.35
C TYR A 27 3.72 1.45 1.21
N VAL A 28 2.89 2.48 1.32
CA VAL A 28 2.80 3.52 0.29
C VAL A 28 2.93 4.89 0.91
N ASP A 29 3.92 5.64 0.44
CA ASP A 29 4.13 7.01 0.87
C ASP A 29 3.16 7.95 0.12
N ASN A 30 2.36 8.72 0.87
CA ASN A 30 1.40 9.69 0.32
C ASN A 30 2.10 11.03 0.04
N LEU A 31 3.05 11.02 -0.88
CA LEU A 31 3.80 12.22 -1.29
C LEU A 31 2.88 13.29 -1.93
N SER A 32 1.77 12.86 -2.53
CA SER A 32 0.86 13.74 -3.26
C SER A 32 -0.18 14.46 -2.38
N ASN A 33 -0.21 14.24 -1.05
CA ASN A 33 -1.26 14.76 -0.15
C ASN A 33 -2.68 14.48 -0.68
N GLN A 34 -2.85 13.39 -1.43
CA GLN A 34 -4.16 13.04 -1.96
C GLN A 34 -5.06 12.65 -0.80
N ALA A 35 -6.33 13.07 -0.88
CA ALA A 35 -7.36 12.66 0.06
C ALA A 35 -7.68 11.19 -0.18
N VAL A 36 -6.91 10.32 0.49
CA VAL A 36 -7.12 8.87 0.46
C VAL A 36 -7.93 8.47 1.68
N SER A 37 -8.86 7.55 1.50
CA SER A 37 -9.69 7.02 2.60
C SER A 37 -9.46 5.52 2.76
N VAL A 38 -9.56 5.04 4.00
CA VAL A 38 -9.55 3.60 4.30
C VAL A 38 -10.69 2.90 3.55
N GLY A 39 -10.38 1.74 2.96
CA GLY A 39 -11.29 0.97 2.09
C GLY A 39 -11.33 1.44 0.65
N GLN A 40 -10.63 2.53 0.30
CA GLN A 40 -10.54 2.99 -1.08
C GLN A 40 -9.50 2.17 -1.85
N VAL A 41 -9.76 1.95 -3.14
CA VAL A 41 -8.79 1.35 -4.05
C VAL A 41 -8.00 2.47 -4.71
N ILE A 42 -6.68 2.46 -4.51
CA ILE A 42 -5.76 3.39 -5.15
C ILE A 42 -4.76 2.68 -6.05
N ASN A 43 -4.34 3.39 -7.10
CA ASN A 43 -3.23 3.00 -7.95
C ASN A 43 -1.93 3.47 -7.31
N VAL A 44 -1.01 2.52 -7.12
CA VAL A 44 0.28 2.77 -6.48
C VAL A 44 1.37 2.19 -7.36
N THR A 45 2.47 2.93 -7.48
CA THR A 45 3.63 2.47 -8.24
C THR A 45 4.62 1.88 -7.25
N ILE A 46 4.81 0.56 -7.33
CA ILE A 46 5.80 -0.13 -6.50
C ILE A 46 7.20 0.20 -7.04
N THR A 47 8.05 0.74 -6.19
CA THR A 47 9.43 1.10 -6.50
C THR A 47 10.41 0.10 -5.91
N GLN A 48 10.02 -0.62 -4.86
CA GLN A 48 10.84 -1.61 -4.19
C GLN A 48 10.00 -2.79 -3.67
N ALA A 49 10.59 -3.98 -3.68
CA ALA A 49 10.02 -5.19 -3.12
C ALA A 49 11.15 -5.96 -2.41
N ASP A 50 10.95 -6.35 -1.16
CA ASP A 50 11.95 -7.06 -0.35
C ASP A 50 11.25 -8.07 0.56
N GLU A 51 11.75 -9.32 0.62
CA GLU A 51 11.26 -10.41 1.48
C GLU A 51 9.75 -10.34 1.82
N TYR A 52 8.89 -10.23 0.80
CA TYR A 52 7.41 -10.16 0.84
C TYR A 52 6.75 -8.80 1.07
N ASP A 53 7.48 -7.79 1.53
CA ASP A 53 6.99 -6.43 1.65
C ASP A 53 7.18 -5.64 0.36
N LEU A 54 6.22 -4.76 0.07
CA LEU A 54 6.24 -3.90 -1.11
C LEU A 54 6.23 -2.43 -0.67
N TRP A 55 7.10 -1.63 -1.27
CA TRP A 55 7.13 -0.18 -1.07
C TRP A 55 6.81 0.53 -2.37
N GLY A 56 5.95 1.53 -2.29
CA GLY A 56 5.57 2.33 -3.44
C GLY A 56 5.17 3.74 -3.05
N THR A 57 4.78 4.51 -4.06
CA THR A 57 4.32 5.89 -3.89
C THR A 57 3.09 6.15 -4.77
N CYS A 58 2.28 7.13 -4.37
CA CYS A 58 1.13 7.62 -5.14
C CYS A 58 1.13 9.14 -5.32
#